data_AF-A0A133VT18-F1
#
_entry.id   AF-A0A133VT18-F1
#
_cell.length_a   1.000
_cell.length_b   1.000
_cell.length_c   1.000
_cell.angle_alpha   90.00
_cell.angle_beta   90.00
_cell.angle_gamma   90.00
#
_symmetry.space_group_name_H-M   'P 1'
#
loop_
_entity.id
_entity.type
_entity.pdbx_description
1 polymer ?
#
loop_
_entity_poly.entity_id
_entity_poly.type
_entity_poly.pdbx_seq_one_letter_code
_entity_poly.pdbx_strand_id
1 'polypeptide(L)'
;MEEEYKEFLSDLKEVKTALKYLGMSYYKRRIPKRLRKLRGSWKTLKDKSKSQRSKKLSEVIETLDQYLKVVFDEEKSSGERIRTIEKIRDERFDIDIKSETRKAEEKRAEIKRLRGILGGDFETELNDLEIVYGESALCTAFLLRRMLEKALYFSFVRNGKLDRIESGQSGKKFIGLKKMIGKAQSEVAKDGSPFLNNKTAGNLMRIKFLGDYAAHNFLSEVKMDDIDRNFTYLCKALEELSRCFKQLTLPT
;
A
#
# COMPACT_ATOMS: atom_id res chain seq x y z
N MET A 1 -4.97 13.70 2.56
CA MET A 1 -5.01 13.41 4.01
C MET A 1 -4.27 14.46 4.79
N GLU A 2 -3.10 14.89 4.32
CA GLU A 2 -2.35 15.94 5.02
C GLU A 2 -3.14 17.24 5.18
N GLU A 3 -3.87 17.68 4.14
CA GLU A 3 -4.72 18.87 4.22
C GLU A 3 -5.89 18.68 5.20
N GLU A 4 -6.56 17.52 5.16
CA GLU A 4 -7.63 17.19 6.10
C GLU A 4 -7.13 17.15 7.55
N TYR A 5 -5.89 16.69 7.77
CA TYR A 5 -5.26 16.70 9.09
C TYR A 5 -4.88 18.12 9.54
N LYS A 6 -4.39 18.99 8.65
CA LYS A 6 -4.14 20.41 8.95
C LYS A 6 -5.44 21.13 9.34
N GLU A 7 -6.54 20.86 8.63
CA GLU A 7 -7.85 21.41 8.94
C GLU A 7 -8.33 20.93 10.33
N PHE A 8 -8.21 19.63 10.61
CA PHE A 8 -8.52 19.07 11.94
C PHE A 8 -7.71 19.75 13.06
N LEU A 9 -6.40 19.93 12.89
CA LEU A 9 -5.56 20.62 13.87
C LEU A 9 -5.93 22.09 14.06
N SER A 10 -6.33 22.77 12.98
CA SER A 10 -6.82 24.14 13.02
C SER A 10 -8.10 24.24 13.85
N ASP A 11 -9.08 23.36 13.61
CA ASP A 11 -10.33 23.31 14.38
C ASP A 11 -10.09 22.95 15.85
N LEU A 12 -9.16 22.04 16.13
CA LEU A 12 -8.77 21.65 17.48
C LEU A 12 -8.20 22.85 18.25
N LYS A 13 -7.38 23.68 17.58
CA LYS A 13 -6.83 24.93 18.13
C LYS A 13 -7.94 25.95 18.41
N GLU A 14 -8.91 26.10 17.51
CA GLU A 14 -10.04 26.99 17.74
C GLU A 14 -10.89 26.59 18.95
N VAL A 15 -11.13 25.28 19.13
CA VAL A 15 -11.83 24.74 20.30
C VAL A 15 -11.04 25.01 21.58
N LYS A 16 -9.72 24.75 21.59
CA LYS A 16 -8.86 25.08 22.74
C LYS A 16 -8.95 26.55 23.11
N THR A 17 -8.86 27.46 22.13
CA THR A 17 -8.99 28.90 22.38
C THR A 17 -10.35 29.23 22.97
N ALA A 18 -11.44 28.67 22.45
CA ALA A 18 -12.77 28.93 22.97
C ALA A 18 -12.96 28.41 24.41
N LEU A 19 -12.40 27.24 24.73
CA LEU A 19 -12.41 26.67 26.09
C LEU A 19 -11.57 27.48 27.07
N LYS A 20 -10.41 28.00 26.64
CA LYS A 20 -9.55 28.85 27.48
C LYS A 20 -10.24 30.13 27.92
N TYR A 21 -11.10 30.68 27.07
CA TYR A 21 -11.76 31.97 27.26
C TYR A 21 -13.25 31.85 27.61
N LEU A 22 -13.68 30.71 28.17
CA LEU A 22 -15.08 30.38 28.43
C LEU A 22 -15.80 31.37 29.37
N GLY A 23 -15.05 32.04 30.25
CA GLY A 23 -15.55 33.09 31.14
C GLY A 23 -16.01 34.36 30.42
N MET A 24 -15.70 34.52 29.14
CA MET A 24 -16.19 35.63 28.30
C MET A 24 -17.42 35.19 27.51
N SER A 25 -18.50 35.97 27.61
CA SER A 25 -19.82 35.68 26.98
C SER A 25 -19.73 35.40 25.48
N TYR A 26 -18.80 36.09 24.80
CA TYR A 26 -18.48 35.91 23.39
C TYR A 26 -18.06 34.47 23.03
N TYR A 27 -17.21 33.85 23.85
CA TYR A 27 -16.68 32.51 23.57
C TYR A 27 -17.65 31.41 23.98
N LYS A 28 -18.42 31.61 25.06
CA LYS A 28 -19.44 30.67 25.54
C LYS A 28 -20.45 30.32 24.44
N ARG A 29 -20.93 31.31 23.67
CA ARG A 29 -21.88 31.10 22.56
C ARG A 29 -21.28 30.39 21.35
N ARG A 30 -19.94 30.39 21.19
CA ARG A 30 -19.26 29.85 20.01
C ARG A 30 -18.80 28.41 20.16
N ILE A 31 -18.67 27.91 21.39
CA ILE A 31 -18.19 26.55 21.65
C ILE A 31 -19.00 25.48 20.92
N PRO A 32 -20.36 25.47 20.95
CA PRO A 32 -21.13 24.45 20.24
C PRO A 32 -20.89 24.46 18.72
N LYS A 33 -20.67 25.66 18.14
CA LYS A 33 -20.35 25.81 16.71
C LYS A 33 -18.96 25.25 16.40
N ARG A 34 -17.96 25.55 17.23
CA ARG A 34 -16.58 25.06 17.05
C ARG A 34 -16.49 23.54 17.23
N LEU A 35 -17.19 22.98 18.22
CA LEU A 35 -17.25 21.53 18.42
C LEU A 35 -17.92 20.81 17.25
N ARG A 36 -19.01 21.37 16.69
CA ARG A 36 -19.62 20.84 15.47
C ARG A 36 -18.64 20.84 14.28
N LYS A 37 -17.88 21.92 14.11
CA LYS A 37 -16.86 22.03 13.06
C LYS A 37 -15.76 20.97 13.24
N LEU A 38 -15.21 20.85 14.45
CA LEU A 38 -14.21 19.82 14.80
C LEU A 38 -14.73 18.39 14.59
N ARG A 39 -16.00 18.10 14.91
CA ARG A 39 -16.62 16.80 14.58
C ARG A 39 -16.67 16.55 13.07
N GLY A 40 -16.94 17.59 12.28
CA GLY A 40 -16.94 17.54 10.83
C GLY A 40 -15.57 17.20 10.27
N SER A 41 -14.54 17.98 10.61
CA SER A 41 -13.17 17.72 10.15
C SER A 41 -12.61 16.39 10.65
N TRP A 42 -12.93 15.98 11.90
CA TRP A 42 -12.59 14.64 12.40
C TRP A 42 -13.24 13.53 11.57
N LYS A 43 -14.53 13.64 11.25
CA LYS A 43 -15.23 12.65 10.43
C LYS A 43 -14.57 12.53 9.06
N THR A 44 -14.28 13.65 8.41
CA THR A 44 -13.59 13.69 7.10
C THR A 44 -12.22 13.00 7.18
N LEU A 45 -11.41 13.32 8.20
CA LEU A 45 -10.11 12.70 8.40
C LEU A 45 -10.21 11.19 8.63
N LYS A 46 -11.16 10.75 9.46
CA LYS A 46 -11.43 9.33 9.77
C LYS A 46 -11.92 8.55 8.54
N ASP A 47 -12.73 9.18 7.70
CA ASP A 47 -13.19 8.53 6.45
C ASP A 47 -12.05 8.47 5.42
N LYS A 48 -11.20 9.51 5.37
CA LYS A 48 -9.99 9.48 4.53
C LYS A 48 -8.98 8.45 5.00
N SER A 49 -8.84 8.23 6.31
CA SER A 49 -7.90 7.24 6.86
C SER A 49 -8.25 5.81 6.49
N LYS A 50 -9.54 5.47 6.48
CA LYS A 50 -10.03 4.18 5.97
C LYS A 50 -9.58 3.93 4.53
N SER A 51 -9.58 4.97 3.70
CA SER A 51 -9.15 4.85 2.29
C SER A 51 -7.64 4.58 2.11
N GLN A 52 -6.80 4.84 3.12
CA GLN A 52 -5.35 4.60 3.03
C GLN A 52 -4.94 3.21 3.50
N ARG A 53 -5.83 2.45 4.17
CA ARG A 53 -5.65 1.02 4.46
C ARG A 53 -4.35 0.69 5.23
N SER A 54 -3.81 1.64 6.00
CA SER A 54 -2.63 1.43 6.84
C SER A 54 -3.06 1.02 8.25
N LYS A 55 -2.57 -0.12 8.74
CA LYS A 55 -2.83 -0.59 10.11
C LYS A 55 -2.35 0.42 11.14
N LYS A 56 -1.12 0.93 10.99
CA LYS A 56 -0.56 1.93 11.88
C LYS A 56 -1.39 3.22 11.89
N LEU A 57 -1.88 3.63 10.72
CA LEU A 57 -2.78 4.78 10.63
C LEU A 57 -4.11 4.51 11.34
N SER A 58 -4.67 3.31 11.22
CA SER A 58 -5.88 2.92 11.97
C SER A 58 -5.66 2.98 13.48
N GLU A 59 -4.53 2.47 13.99
CA GLU A 59 -4.15 2.56 15.40
C GLU A 59 -4.07 4.04 15.87
N VAL A 60 -3.40 4.90 15.09
CA VAL A 60 -3.32 6.34 15.37
C VAL A 60 -4.71 6.98 15.41
N ILE A 61 -5.58 6.64 14.46
CA ILE A 61 -6.95 7.17 14.38
C ILE A 61 -7.80 6.68 15.56
N GLU A 62 -7.63 5.44 16.01
CA GLU A 62 -8.30 4.91 17.20
C GLU A 62 -7.86 5.64 18.48
N THR A 63 -6.56 5.89 18.64
CA THR A 63 -6.05 6.69 19.77
C THR A 63 -6.62 8.12 19.75
N LEU A 64 -6.65 8.76 18.59
CA LEU A 64 -7.27 10.08 18.42
C LEU A 64 -8.77 10.06 18.76
N ASP A 65 -9.50 9.01 18.36
CA ASP A 65 -10.93 8.85 18.68
C ASP A 65 -11.15 8.78 20.19
N GLN A 66 -10.28 8.09 20.92
CA GLN A 66 -10.33 8.02 22.39
C GLN A 66 -10.12 9.39 23.04
N TYR A 67 -9.14 10.17 22.57
CA TYR A 67 -8.95 11.53 23.08
C TYR A 67 -10.12 12.46 22.74
N LEU A 68 -10.65 12.35 21.52
CA LEU A 68 -11.76 13.18 21.08
C LEU A 68 -13.06 12.89 21.82
N LYS A 69 -13.28 11.68 22.34
CA LYS A 69 -14.40 11.40 23.25
C LYS A 69 -14.37 12.33 24.46
N VAL A 70 -13.20 12.53 25.08
CA VAL A 70 -13.04 13.47 26.21
C VAL A 70 -13.26 14.91 25.75
N VAL A 71 -12.76 15.28 24.57
CA VAL A 71 -12.94 16.65 24.03
C VAL A 71 -14.40 16.96 23.71
N PHE A 72 -15.19 15.97 23.29
CA PHE A 72 -16.60 16.14 22.93
C PHE A 72 -17.58 15.95 24.08
N ASP A 73 -17.12 15.46 25.22
CA ASP A 73 -17.92 15.27 26.43
C ASP A 73 -18.18 16.62 27.11
N GLU A 74 -19.47 16.94 27.30
CA GLU A 74 -19.91 18.19 27.93
C GLU A 74 -19.84 18.11 29.46
N GLU A 75 -19.79 16.91 30.04
CA GLU A 75 -19.62 16.71 31.48
C GLU A 75 -18.18 16.95 31.92
N LYS A 76 -17.22 16.89 30.98
CA LYS A 76 -15.80 17.17 31.26
C LYS A 76 -15.56 18.66 31.42
N SER A 77 -14.74 18.97 32.41
CA SER A 77 -14.33 20.34 32.67
C SER A 77 -13.52 20.91 31.49
N SER A 78 -13.61 22.23 31.29
CA SER A 78 -12.82 22.93 30.27
C SER A 78 -11.32 22.66 30.41
N GLY A 79 -10.81 22.56 31.65
CA GLY A 79 -9.41 22.26 31.92
C GLY A 79 -8.99 20.85 31.51
N GLU A 80 -9.82 19.83 31.74
CA GLU A 80 -9.58 18.47 31.24
C GLU A 80 -9.56 18.42 29.71
N ARG A 81 -10.55 19.05 29.07
CA ARG A 81 -10.64 19.09 27.60
C ARG A 81 -9.43 19.78 26.97
N ILE A 82 -8.95 20.88 27.57
CA ILE A 82 -7.73 21.57 27.14
C ILE A 82 -6.50 20.67 27.26
N ARG A 83 -6.31 19.99 28.41
CA ARG A 83 -5.18 19.07 28.61
C ARG A 83 -5.18 17.93 27.59
N THR A 84 -6.35 17.39 27.26
CA THR A 84 -6.47 16.36 26.22
C THR A 84 -6.10 16.91 24.84
N ILE A 85 -6.52 18.13 24.49
CA ILE A 85 -6.12 18.77 23.23
C ILE A 85 -4.60 18.99 23.18
N GLU A 86 -3.96 19.31 24.30
CA GLU A 86 -2.50 19.45 24.37
C GLU A 86 -1.79 18.11 24.11
N LYS A 87 -2.25 17.02 24.74
CA LYS A 87 -1.72 15.67 24.47
C LYS A 87 -1.79 15.30 22.99
N ILE A 88 -2.93 15.56 22.32
CA ILE A 88 -3.07 15.30 20.87
C ILE A 88 -1.98 16.04 20.06
N ARG A 89 -1.59 17.25 20.46
CA ARG A 89 -0.58 18.03 19.74
C ARG A 89 0.84 17.58 20.04
N ASP A 90 1.09 17.05 21.24
CA ASP A 90 2.42 16.64 21.68
C ASP A 90 2.78 15.22 21.23
N GLU A 91 1.79 14.35 21.00
CA GLU A 91 1.99 12.93 20.69
C GLU A 91 2.51 12.59 19.28
N ARG A 92 3.06 13.56 18.53
CA ARG A 92 3.67 13.34 17.19
C ARG A 92 2.78 12.59 16.18
N PHE A 93 1.46 12.61 16.38
CA PHE A 93 0.50 12.02 15.42
C PHE A 93 0.66 12.61 14.02
N ASP A 94 1.15 13.84 13.92
CA ASP A 94 1.46 14.50 12.65
C ASP A 94 2.54 13.78 11.85
N ILE A 95 3.60 13.31 12.51
CA ILE A 95 4.70 12.56 11.87
C ILE A 95 4.16 11.23 11.36
N ASP A 96 3.40 10.51 12.19
CA ASP A 96 2.87 9.21 11.81
C ASP A 96 1.88 9.31 10.66
N ILE A 97 0.90 10.22 10.74
CA ILE A 97 -0.10 10.42 9.68
C ILE A 97 0.56 10.81 8.36
N LYS A 98 1.52 11.75 8.38
CA LYS A 98 2.25 12.16 7.16
C LYS A 98 3.07 11.02 6.58
N SER A 99 3.79 10.28 7.43
CA SER A 99 4.65 9.18 6.98
C SER A 99 3.83 8.05 6.32
N GLU A 100 2.70 7.69 6.91
CA GLU A 100 1.82 6.63 6.40
C GLU A 100 1.07 7.07 5.14
N THR A 101 0.64 8.34 5.08
CA THR A 101 0.03 8.91 3.87
C THR A 101 1.00 8.85 2.70
N ARG A 102 2.25 9.30 2.91
CA ARG A 102 3.29 9.32 1.89
C ARG A 102 3.59 7.91 1.38
N LYS A 103 3.74 6.92 2.27
CA LYS A 103 3.96 5.52 1.87
C LYS A 103 2.83 5.01 0.98
N ALA A 104 1.57 5.28 1.33
CA ALA A 104 0.43 4.84 0.54
C ALA A 104 0.40 5.50 -0.85
N GLU A 105 0.72 6.80 -0.92
CA GLU A 105 0.85 7.53 -2.19
C GLU A 105 1.99 6.99 -3.06
N GLU A 106 3.15 6.70 -2.49
CA GLU A 106 4.28 6.08 -3.18
C GLU A 106 3.90 4.71 -3.77
N LYS A 107 3.16 3.88 -3.02
CA LYS A 107 2.69 2.56 -3.52
C LYS A 107 1.69 2.71 -4.66
N ARG A 108 0.73 3.63 -4.57
CA ARG A 108 -0.22 3.91 -5.65
C ARG A 108 0.48 4.44 -6.90
N ALA A 109 1.44 5.33 -6.72
CA ALA A 109 2.27 5.83 -7.83
C ALA A 109 3.04 4.68 -8.50
N GLU A 110 3.56 3.74 -7.72
CA GLU A 110 4.27 2.57 -8.23
C GLU A 110 3.35 1.62 -9.02
N ILE A 111 2.13 1.35 -8.54
CA ILE A 111 1.13 0.55 -9.29
C ILE A 111 0.77 1.24 -10.62
N LYS A 112 0.54 2.57 -10.58
CA LYS A 112 0.30 3.36 -11.80
C LYS A 112 1.49 3.31 -12.76
N ARG A 113 2.72 3.34 -12.24
CA ARG A 113 3.93 3.17 -13.05
C ARG A 113 3.98 1.79 -13.70
N LEU A 114 3.68 0.73 -12.94
CA LEU A 114 3.59 -0.63 -13.48
C LEU A 114 2.58 -0.75 -14.61
N ARG A 115 1.44 -0.05 -14.54
CA ARG A 115 0.46 -0.02 -15.63
C ARG A 115 1.05 0.51 -16.93
N GLY A 116 1.79 1.62 -16.88
CA GLY A 116 2.51 2.12 -18.06
C GLY A 116 3.57 1.14 -18.59
N ILE A 117 4.25 0.43 -17.68
CA ILE A 117 5.33 -0.50 -18.01
C ILE A 117 4.83 -1.84 -18.52
N LEU A 118 3.71 -2.38 -18.05
CA LEU A 118 3.21 -3.70 -18.42
C LEU A 118 2.21 -3.63 -19.58
N GLY A 119 1.45 -2.53 -19.70
CA GLY A 119 0.46 -2.35 -20.77
C GLY A 119 -0.80 -3.20 -20.60
N GLY A 120 -1.62 -3.25 -21.67
CA GLY A 120 -2.96 -3.85 -21.64
C GLY A 120 -3.00 -5.35 -21.32
N ASP A 121 -1.91 -6.07 -21.56
CA ASP A 121 -1.82 -7.50 -21.24
C ASP A 121 -1.98 -7.80 -19.74
N PHE A 122 -1.80 -6.81 -18.86
CA PHE A 122 -1.91 -6.93 -17.40
C PHE A 122 -3.05 -6.12 -16.80
N GLU A 123 -3.94 -5.57 -17.62
CA GLU A 123 -4.97 -4.61 -17.20
C GLU A 123 -5.87 -5.17 -16.09
N THR A 124 -6.32 -6.41 -16.23
CA THR A 124 -7.14 -7.09 -15.22
C THR A 124 -6.38 -7.24 -13.90
N GLU A 125 -5.17 -7.80 -13.92
CA GLU A 125 -4.40 -8.00 -12.70
C GLU A 125 -4.04 -6.68 -12.00
N LEU A 126 -3.80 -5.61 -12.77
CA LEU A 126 -3.51 -4.28 -12.23
C LEU A 126 -4.75 -3.62 -11.61
N ASN A 127 -5.92 -3.73 -12.26
CA ASN A 127 -7.18 -3.24 -11.70
C ASN A 127 -7.53 -3.97 -10.40
N ASP A 128 -7.39 -5.30 -10.39
CA ASP A 128 -7.61 -6.10 -9.19
C ASP A 128 -6.60 -5.74 -8.09
N LEU A 129 -5.34 -5.50 -8.44
CA LEU A 129 -4.30 -5.13 -7.49
C LEU A 129 -4.60 -3.78 -6.84
N GLU A 130 -5.06 -2.78 -7.60
CA GLU A 130 -5.48 -1.49 -7.03
C GLU A 130 -6.62 -1.63 -6.02
N ILE A 131 -7.52 -2.60 -6.25
CA ILE A 131 -8.66 -2.86 -5.36
C ILE A 131 -8.22 -3.58 -4.09
N VAL A 132 -7.34 -4.59 -4.17
CA VAL A 132 -7.02 -5.46 -3.02
C VAL A 132 -5.75 -5.06 -2.25
N TYR A 133 -4.87 -4.24 -2.82
CA TYR A 133 -3.63 -3.83 -2.15
C TYR A 133 -3.95 -3.10 -0.85
N GLY A 134 -3.36 -3.58 0.25
CA GLY A 134 -3.59 -3.07 1.60
C GLY A 134 -4.84 -3.64 2.29
N GLU A 135 -5.77 -4.29 1.57
CA GLU A 135 -6.98 -4.88 2.16
C GLU A 135 -6.80 -6.36 2.50
N SER A 136 -6.21 -7.11 1.56
CA SER A 136 -6.00 -8.55 1.72
C SER A 136 -4.60 -8.91 1.29
N ALA A 137 -3.77 -9.29 2.27
CA ALA A 137 -2.42 -9.75 2.01
C ALA A 137 -2.39 -11.01 1.14
N LEU A 138 -3.32 -11.95 1.36
CA LEU A 138 -3.42 -13.16 0.56
C LEU A 138 -3.76 -12.87 -0.91
N CYS A 139 -4.80 -12.04 -1.15
CA CYS A 139 -5.19 -11.67 -2.51
C CYS A 139 -4.07 -10.88 -3.21
N THR A 140 -3.45 -9.94 -2.49
CA THR A 140 -2.33 -9.14 -3.01
C THR A 140 -1.15 -10.02 -3.40
N ALA A 141 -0.75 -10.95 -2.52
CA ALA A 141 0.34 -11.88 -2.81
C ALA A 141 0.03 -12.78 -4.01
N PHE A 142 -1.20 -13.29 -4.09
CA PHE A 142 -1.65 -14.11 -5.22
C PHE A 142 -1.59 -13.33 -6.54
N LEU A 143 -2.10 -12.10 -6.58
CA LEU A 143 -2.04 -11.26 -7.79
C LEU A 143 -0.61 -10.94 -8.19
N LEU A 144 0.25 -10.55 -7.24
CA LEU A 144 1.66 -10.27 -7.53
C LEU A 144 2.39 -11.51 -8.06
N ARG A 145 2.12 -12.68 -7.49
CA ARG A 145 2.64 -13.96 -7.98
C ARG A 145 2.16 -14.24 -9.41
N ARG A 146 0.87 -14.11 -9.67
CA ARG A 146 0.26 -14.31 -10.99
C ARG A 146 0.85 -13.37 -12.04
N MET A 147 1.00 -12.09 -11.71
CA MET A 147 1.63 -11.11 -12.60
C MET A 147 3.08 -11.51 -12.91
N LEU A 148 3.85 -11.94 -11.91
CA LEU A 148 5.23 -12.38 -12.13
C LEU A 148 5.31 -13.64 -12.99
N GLU A 149 4.48 -14.65 -12.72
CA GLU A 149 4.41 -15.89 -13.53
C GLU A 149 4.05 -15.58 -14.98
N LYS A 150 3.05 -14.71 -15.19
CA LYS A 150 2.61 -14.25 -16.53
C LYS A 150 3.71 -13.47 -17.26
N ALA A 151 4.40 -12.57 -16.58
CA ALA A 151 5.53 -11.81 -17.13
C ALA A 151 6.70 -12.71 -17.53
N LEU A 152 7.04 -13.70 -16.70
CA LEU A 152 8.05 -14.71 -17.02
C LEU A 152 7.63 -15.51 -18.24
N TYR A 153 6.42 -16.04 -18.25
CA TYR A 153 5.88 -16.80 -19.38
C TYR A 153 5.96 -16.00 -20.69
N PHE A 154 5.46 -14.76 -20.72
CA PHE A 154 5.54 -13.93 -21.92
C PHE A 154 6.97 -13.63 -22.34
N SER A 155 7.88 -13.42 -21.39
CA SER A 155 9.30 -13.21 -21.71
C SER A 155 9.90 -14.42 -22.43
N PHE A 156 9.65 -15.64 -21.95
CA PHE A 156 10.11 -16.86 -22.61
C PHE A 156 9.45 -17.07 -23.98
N VAL A 157 8.13 -16.89 -24.08
CA VAL A 157 7.39 -17.06 -25.34
C VAL A 157 7.88 -16.09 -26.42
N ARG A 158 7.96 -14.79 -26.11
CA ARG A 158 8.33 -13.75 -27.09
C ARG A 158 9.78 -13.88 -27.57
N ASN A 159 10.62 -14.50 -26.77
CA ASN A 159 12.01 -14.81 -27.13
C ASN A 159 12.21 -16.20 -27.75
N GLY A 160 11.14 -16.98 -27.96
CA GLY A 160 11.22 -18.31 -28.58
C GLY A 160 11.89 -19.37 -27.70
N LYS A 161 11.79 -19.22 -26.37
CA LYS A 161 12.45 -20.07 -25.37
C LYS A 161 11.44 -20.80 -24.46
N LEU A 162 10.24 -21.06 -24.98
CA LEU A 162 9.16 -21.66 -24.21
C LEU A 162 9.54 -23.04 -23.64
N ASP A 163 10.31 -23.82 -24.41
CA ASP A 163 10.88 -25.11 -24.04
C ASP A 163 11.67 -25.08 -22.71
N ARG A 164 12.25 -23.93 -22.37
CA ARG A 164 13.03 -23.76 -21.13
C ARG A 164 12.19 -23.79 -19.86
N ILE A 165 10.89 -23.53 -19.97
CA ILE A 165 9.95 -23.48 -18.85
C ILE A 165 8.85 -24.54 -18.93
N GLU A 166 8.80 -25.34 -19.99
CA GLU A 166 7.90 -26.47 -20.10
C GLU A 166 8.29 -27.59 -19.13
N SER A 167 7.26 -28.23 -18.58
CA SER A 167 7.45 -29.40 -17.72
C SER A 167 7.45 -30.64 -18.60
N GLY A 168 8.56 -31.38 -18.61
CA GLY A 168 8.62 -32.72 -19.21
C GLY A 168 7.88 -33.80 -18.41
N GLN A 169 7.08 -33.43 -17.39
CA GLN A 169 6.32 -34.35 -16.55
C GLN A 169 4.85 -34.43 -16.98
N SER A 170 4.31 -35.65 -17.05
CA SER A 170 2.89 -35.90 -17.31
C SER A 170 2.00 -35.17 -16.29
N GLY A 171 1.09 -34.33 -16.79
CA GLY A 171 0.11 -33.60 -15.97
C GLY A 171 0.52 -32.19 -15.54
N LYS A 172 1.75 -31.73 -15.80
CA LYS A 172 2.15 -30.33 -15.60
C LYS A 172 2.65 -29.74 -16.90
N LYS A 173 2.06 -28.61 -17.33
CA LYS A 173 2.47 -27.93 -18.56
C LYS A 173 3.77 -27.14 -18.38
N PHE A 174 4.00 -26.55 -17.20
CA PHE A 174 5.16 -25.70 -16.93
C PHE A 174 5.84 -26.04 -15.59
N ILE A 175 7.12 -25.68 -15.46
CA ILE A 175 7.87 -25.77 -14.20
C ILE A 175 7.37 -24.75 -13.16
N GLY A 176 7.61 -25.00 -11.87
CA GLY A 176 7.18 -24.07 -10.82
C GLY A 176 7.91 -22.71 -10.87
N LEU A 177 7.27 -21.65 -10.32
CA LEU A 177 7.76 -20.27 -10.35
C LEU A 177 9.22 -20.11 -9.91
N LYS A 178 9.63 -20.77 -8.81
CA LYS A 178 11.03 -20.70 -8.34
C LYS A 178 12.01 -21.18 -9.41
N LYS A 179 11.67 -22.23 -10.16
CA LYS A 179 12.49 -22.73 -11.27
C LYS A 179 12.42 -21.79 -12.47
N MET A 180 11.25 -21.21 -12.78
CA MET A 180 11.13 -20.19 -13.83
C MET A 180 12.02 -18.97 -13.56
N ILE A 181 12.07 -18.48 -12.31
CA ILE A 181 12.95 -17.38 -11.89
C ILE A 181 14.42 -17.78 -12.09
N GLY A 182 14.80 -18.99 -11.66
CA GLY A 182 16.16 -19.50 -11.86
C GLY A 182 16.55 -19.62 -13.34
N LYS A 183 15.63 -20.04 -14.21
CA LYS A 183 15.85 -20.03 -15.66
C LYS A 183 15.99 -18.61 -16.20
N ALA A 184 15.10 -17.70 -15.83
CA ALA A 184 15.17 -16.31 -16.26
C ALA A 184 16.47 -15.61 -15.81
N GLN A 185 17.05 -16.00 -14.68
CA GLN A 185 18.35 -15.49 -14.25
C GLN A 185 19.50 -15.83 -15.23
N SER A 186 19.45 -17.03 -15.84
CA SER A 186 20.47 -17.51 -16.77
C SER A 186 20.20 -17.15 -18.24
N GLU A 187 19.07 -16.52 -18.53
CA GLU A 187 18.60 -16.32 -19.89
C GLU A 187 18.71 -14.86 -20.33
N VAL A 188 19.03 -14.68 -21.60
CA VAL A 188 19.12 -13.38 -22.27
C VAL A 188 18.00 -13.23 -23.31
N ALA A 189 17.49 -12.03 -23.44
CA ALA A 189 16.59 -11.63 -24.50
C ALA A 189 17.31 -11.52 -25.84
N LYS A 190 16.51 -11.41 -26.91
CA LYS A 190 17.00 -11.27 -28.28
C LYS A 190 17.93 -10.06 -28.47
N ASP A 191 17.74 -9.00 -27.69
CA ASP A 191 18.59 -7.81 -27.67
C ASP A 191 19.88 -7.98 -26.84
N GLY A 192 20.13 -9.17 -26.29
CA GLY A 192 21.29 -9.47 -25.45
C GLY A 192 21.14 -9.06 -23.98
N SER A 193 20.05 -8.39 -23.59
CA SER A 193 19.80 -8.02 -22.19
C SER A 193 19.36 -9.23 -21.35
N PRO A 194 19.72 -9.32 -20.05
CA PRO A 194 19.26 -10.40 -19.20
C PRO A 194 17.75 -10.28 -18.94
N PHE A 195 17.04 -11.41 -18.89
CA PHE A 195 15.62 -11.44 -18.50
C PHE A 195 15.41 -10.89 -17.10
N LEU A 196 16.22 -11.36 -16.17
CA LEU A 196 16.33 -10.84 -14.82
C LEU A 196 17.80 -10.68 -14.46
N ASN A 197 18.15 -9.55 -13.88
CA ASN A 197 19.49 -9.40 -13.34
C ASN A 197 19.68 -10.31 -12.10
N ASN A 198 20.94 -10.67 -11.81
CA ASN A 198 21.27 -11.59 -10.71
C ASN A 198 20.74 -11.14 -9.33
N LYS A 199 20.75 -9.83 -9.06
CA LYS A 199 20.28 -9.25 -7.80
C LYS A 199 18.76 -9.35 -7.69
N THR A 200 18.04 -9.04 -8.76
CA THR A 200 16.58 -9.12 -8.85
C THR A 200 16.11 -10.56 -8.70
N ALA A 201 16.69 -11.50 -9.45
CA ALA A 201 16.39 -12.93 -9.32
C ALA A 201 16.70 -13.46 -7.90
N GLY A 202 17.85 -13.09 -7.33
CA GLY A 202 18.24 -13.46 -5.97
C GLY A 202 17.26 -12.94 -4.91
N ASN A 203 16.77 -11.71 -5.06
CA ASN A 203 15.76 -11.14 -4.17
C ASN A 203 14.41 -11.86 -4.32
N LEU A 204 13.94 -12.10 -5.54
CA LEU A 204 12.68 -12.81 -5.78
C LEU A 204 12.66 -14.21 -5.14
N MET A 205 13.77 -14.96 -5.25
CA MET A 205 13.88 -16.30 -4.66
C MET A 205 13.79 -16.32 -3.12
N ARG A 206 13.99 -15.18 -2.46
CA ARG A 206 13.89 -15.02 -1.00
C ARG A 206 12.50 -14.61 -0.53
N ILE A 207 11.60 -14.22 -1.44
CA ILE A 207 10.25 -13.78 -1.10
C ILE A 207 9.39 -14.99 -0.76
N LYS A 208 9.05 -15.13 0.52
CA LYS A 208 8.33 -16.30 1.06
C LYS A 208 6.94 -16.49 0.43
N PHE A 209 6.20 -15.40 0.21
CA PHE A 209 4.83 -15.45 -0.32
C PHE A 209 4.75 -15.70 -1.84
N LEU A 210 5.87 -15.59 -2.57
CA LEU A 210 5.91 -16.02 -3.97
C LEU A 210 6.05 -17.55 -4.10
N GLY A 211 6.40 -18.24 -3.02
CA GLY A 211 6.63 -19.68 -3.02
C GLY A 211 5.41 -20.52 -2.66
N ASP A 212 5.65 -21.82 -2.66
CA ASP A 212 4.74 -22.87 -2.20
C ASP A 212 4.35 -22.74 -0.71
N TYR A 213 5.06 -21.93 0.09
CA TYR A 213 4.84 -21.86 1.53
C TYR A 213 3.42 -21.41 1.91
N ALA A 214 2.92 -20.33 1.30
CA ALA A 214 1.54 -19.87 1.55
C ALA A 214 0.48 -20.77 0.90
N ALA A 215 0.84 -21.53 -0.16
CA ALA A 215 -0.07 -22.43 -0.85
C ALA A 215 -0.15 -23.84 -0.20
N HIS A 216 0.88 -24.24 0.53
CA HIS A 216 1.01 -25.58 1.11
C HIS A 216 0.95 -25.58 2.65
N ASN A 217 0.96 -24.41 3.30
CA ASN A 217 0.76 -24.29 4.74
C ASN A 217 -0.38 -23.31 5.04
N PHE A 218 -1.59 -23.84 5.25
CA PHE A 218 -2.78 -23.05 5.58
C PHE A 218 -2.68 -22.31 6.92
N LEU A 219 -1.74 -22.70 7.79
CA LEU A 219 -1.44 -22.00 9.04
C LEU A 219 -0.46 -20.84 8.85
N SER A 220 0.17 -20.74 7.67
CA SER A 220 1.06 -19.62 7.38
C SER A 220 0.26 -18.42 6.87
N GLU A 221 0.29 -17.34 7.65
CA GLU A 221 -0.35 -16.09 7.29
C GLU A 221 0.61 -15.21 6.47
N VAL A 222 0.16 -14.72 5.33
CA VAL A 222 0.86 -13.67 4.58
C VAL A 222 0.50 -12.33 5.19
N LYS A 223 1.50 -11.52 5.58
CA LYS A 223 1.29 -10.18 6.15
C LYS A 223 1.51 -9.11 5.10
N MET A 224 0.73 -8.03 5.14
CA MET A 224 0.95 -6.86 4.27
C MET A 224 2.36 -6.30 4.44
N ASP A 225 2.90 -6.26 5.66
CA ASP A 225 4.28 -5.84 5.92
C ASP A 225 5.32 -6.63 5.12
N ASP A 226 5.11 -7.94 4.95
CA ASP A 226 6.03 -8.78 4.16
C ASP A 226 5.93 -8.43 2.66
N ILE A 227 4.72 -8.13 2.18
CA ILE A 227 4.48 -7.66 0.82
C ILE A 227 5.14 -6.30 0.61
N ASP A 228 4.89 -5.34 1.51
CA ASP A 228 5.39 -3.97 1.40
C ASP A 228 6.92 -3.89 1.35
N ARG A 229 7.61 -4.71 2.16
CA ARG A 229 9.07 -4.82 2.16
C ARG A 229 9.64 -5.36 0.85
N ASN A 230 8.89 -6.20 0.14
CA ASN A 230 9.34 -6.88 -1.07
C ASN A 230 8.75 -6.29 -2.36
N PHE A 231 7.76 -5.41 -2.25
CA PHE A 231 7.02 -4.86 -3.38
C PHE A 231 7.93 -4.17 -4.41
N THR A 232 8.93 -3.42 -3.95
CA THR A 232 9.89 -2.75 -4.84
C THR A 232 10.70 -3.75 -5.67
N TYR A 233 11.08 -4.90 -5.11
CA TYR A 233 11.79 -5.94 -5.86
C TYR A 233 10.89 -6.60 -6.91
N LEU A 234 9.61 -6.81 -6.57
CA LEU A 234 8.61 -7.30 -7.51
C LEU A 234 8.38 -6.31 -8.66
N CYS A 235 8.25 -5.03 -8.35
CA CYS A 235 8.08 -3.99 -9.36
C CYS A 235 9.29 -3.94 -10.30
N LYS A 236 10.51 -4.05 -9.75
CA LYS A 236 11.73 -4.09 -10.54
C LYS A 236 11.81 -5.32 -11.45
N ALA A 237 11.42 -6.49 -10.95
CA ALA A 237 11.36 -7.70 -11.76
C ALA A 237 10.36 -7.58 -12.91
N LEU A 238 9.16 -7.09 -12.64
CA LEU A 238 8.13 -6.86 -13.65
C LEU A 238 8.59 -5.85 -14.70
N GLU A 239 9.31 -4.81 -14.30
CA GLU A 239 9.94 -3.86 -15.21
C GLU A 239 11.01 -4.51 -16.09
N GLU A 240 11.93 -5.29 -15.50
CA GLU A 240 12.98 -5.99 -16.25
C GLU A 240 12.39 -6.95 -17.30
N LEU A 241 11.40 -7.74 -16.90
CA LEU A 241 10.69 -8.69 -17.77
C LEU A 241 9.86 -7.98 -18.84
N SER A 242 9.28 -6.81 -18.54
CA SER A 242 8.48 -6.06 -19.52
C SER A 242 9.24 -5.75 -20.81
N ARG A 243 10.54 -5.47 -20.70
CA ARG A 243 11.40 -5.24 -21.85
C ARG A 243 11.50 -6.48 -22.74
N CYS A 244 11.49 -7.66 -22.13
CA CYS A 244 11.65 -8.93 -22.81
C CYS A 244 10.41 -9.34 -23.60
N PHE A 245 9.20 -8.96 -23.14
CA PHE A 245 7.96 -9.33 -23.80
C PHE A 245 7.27 -8.21 -24.59
N LYS A 246 7.62 -6.93 -24.35
CA LYS A 246 7.18 -5.80 -25.18
C LYS A 246 7.94 -5.69 -26.49
N GLN A 247 9.10 -6.32 -26.62
CA GLN A 247 9.80 -6.43 -27.89
C GLN A 247 9.06 -7.40 -28.83
N LEU A 248 8.14 -6.84 -29.63
CA LEU A 248 7.81 -7.17 -31.03
C LEU A 248 6.44 -6.55 -31.39
N THR A 249 6.37 -5.22 -31.47
CA THR A 249 5.79 -4.62 -32.68
C THR A 249 6.95 -4.51 -33.66
N LEU A 250 7.01 -5.44 -34.63
CA LEU A 250 7.85 -5.21 -35.81
C LEU A 250 7.39 -3.88 -36.44
N PRO A 251 8.31 -3.04 -36.97
CA PRO A 251 7.88 -2.03 -37.93
C PRO A 251 7.15 -2.76 -39.05
N THR A 252 5.96 -2.26 -39.37
CA THR A 252 5.11 -2.74 -40.46
C THR A 252 5.75 -2.42 -41.80
#